data_AF-K4RFX6-F1
#
_entry.id   AF-K4RFX6-F1
#
_cell.length_a   1.000
_cell.length_b   1.000
_cell.length_c   1.000
_cell.angle_alpha   90.00
_cell.angle_beta   90.00
_cell.angle_gamma   90.00
#
_symmetry.space_group_name_H-M   'P 1'
#
loop_
_entity.id
_entity.type
_entity.pdbx_description
1 polymer ?
#
loop_
_entity_poly.entity_id
_entity_poly.type
_entity_poly.pdbx_seq_one_letter_code
_entity_poly.pdbx_strand_id
1 'polypeptide(L)'
;MPTPSTEITLSTSRTLGLVAVASGENYPQANQVLEASRFSRLSNGAYTASLADAQAARRTASALVHRAHEYGATLVTSSRPYLGDIGIEIAARLPGTWGAELEIYAHPLWQEDLWYGLWEAGEIHQALEDHRIPFASVLKNGTGTELLLIERPGHRSGYLLGALTDHEKEDVREDPATPGSMVLPADPGLAAHAVTHTFLPTYRRALHHRDLNTVLSALERIREEHQILKAIKDSGRYSDAVPLGDSRLIAGMERGFADHAWLEFRHVLEHAPLLLSRCRPAATAWPDDGAALTRLREAHAHSQDTWDEWNGLRHELYSIPRTLPAHEWSQVRGQMGLAVLPAIETWLADSEAFERQVRAAVPGGPAALSAPSPRLLTARPAPRQRTADHSRKDSSLLSDHFRFGAHPDYGFVAAATANIPAHLANWFLVREQFEPVPGTPGLYRLTNPEQDGIRRTRQAVHDLRRHGYEVHADYSLDPGRSASPPRLAVRNGLMERRNGIAQAAATRSPQQRGAPTTALPEFLPQPGAVPVGGHTQAVGKGRSR
;
A
#
# COMPACT_ATOMS: atom_id res chain seq x y z
N MET A 1 24.68 -5.86 17.83
CA MET A 1 24.63 -7.34 17.82
C MET A 1 24.23 -7.75 16.41
N PRO A 2 24.90 -8.70 15.74
CA PRO A 2 24.38 -9.21 14.48
C PRO A 2 23.01 -9.84 14.74
N THR A 3 22.00 -9.44 13.98
CA THR A 3 20.67 -10.06 14.03
C THR A 3 20.80 -11.54 13.70
N PRO A 4 20.25 -12.46 14.52
CA PRO A 4 20.31 -13.88 14.21
C PRO A 4 19.65 -14.12 12.84
N SER A 5 20.30 -14.91 11.99
CA SER A 5 19.79 -15.25 10.67
C SER A 5 18.47 -16.04 10.74
N THR A 6 18.19 -16.67 11.89
CA THR A 6 16.99 -17.47 12.16
C THR A 6 16.53 -17.28 13.61
N GLU A 7 15.31 -16.76 13.80
CA GLU A 7 14.69 -16.54 15.12
C GLU A 7 13.28 -17.15 15.18
N ILE A 8 12.92 -17.70 16.35
CA ILE A 8 11.58 -18.19 16.66
C ILE A 8 11.10 -17.47 17.94
N THR A 9 10.08 -16.63 17.80
CA THR A 9 9.44 -15.94 18.93
C THR A 9 8.27 -16.76 19.45
N LEU A 10 8.26 -17.07 20.74
CA LEU A 10 7.23 -17.84 21.43
C LEU A 10 6.35 -16.93 22.30
N SER A 11 5.04 -17.02 22.16
CA SER A 11 4.05 -16.25 22.92
C SER A 11 2.92 -17.15 23.41
N THR A 12 2.20 -16.75 24.44
CA THR A 12 1.05 -17.50 24.94
C THR A 12 -0.27 -16.88 24.45
N SER A 13 -1.15 -17.73 23.94
CA SER A 13 -2.52 -17.40 23.53
C SER A 13 -3.51 -18.12 24.43
N ARG A 14 -4.59 -17.44 24.80
CA ARG A 14 -5.65 -18.03 25.64
C ARG A 14 -6.47 -19.07 24.89
N THR A 15 -6.57 -18.93 23.57
CA THR A 15 -7.40 -19.76 22.69
C THR A 15 -6.57 -20.81 21.95
N LEU A 16 -5.35 -20.46 21.55
CA LEU A 16 -4.49 -21.30 20.73
C LEU A 16 -3.44 -22.07 21.53
N GLY A 17 -3.11 -21.65 22.76
CA GLY A 17 -2.04 -22.25 23.55
C GLY A 17 -0.69 -21.59 23.30
N LEU A 18 0.35 -22.35 23.00
CA LEU A 18 1.67 -21.81 22.69
C LEU A 18 1.75 -21.44 21.21
N VAL A 19 2.00 -20.17 20.91
CA VAL A 19 2.12 -19.66 19.54
C VAL A 19 3.58 -19.33 19.24
N ALA A 20 4.05 -19.74 18.06
CA ALA A 20 5.40 -19.51 17.58
C ALA A 20 5.36 -18.74 16.25
N VAL A 21 6.23 -17.73 16.11
CA VAL A 21 6.43 -16.98 14.88
C VAL A 21 7.89 -17.07 14.47
N ALA A 22 8.14 -17.56 13.27
CA ALA A 22 9.47 -17.63 12.68
C ALA A 22 9.82 -16.32 11.96
N SER A 23 11.05 -15.84 12.15
CA SER A 23 11.58 -14.65 11.47
C SER A 23 13.09 -14.76 11.23
N GLY A 24 13.62 -13.84 10.41
CA GLY A 24 15.02 -13.81 9.99
C GLY A 24 15.19 -14.09 8.49
N GLU A 25 16.41 -13.94 7.98
CA GLU A 25 16.76 -14.22 6.57
C GLU A 25 16.51 -15.68 6.20
N ASN A 26 16.74 -16.59 7.16
CA ASN A 26 16.55 -18.03 7.03
C ASN A 26 15.28 -18.52 7.74
N TYR A 27 14.24 -17.69 7.83
CA TYR A 27 12.95 -18.10 8.42
C TYR A 27 12.35 -19.41 7.86
N PRO A 28 12.58 -19.85 6.60
CA PRO A 28 12.08 -21.14 6.14
C PRO A 28 12.66 -22.32 6.93
N GLN A 29 13.89 -22.19 7.45
CA GLN A 29 14.51 -23.21 8.31
C GLN A 29 13.84 -23.24 9.69
N ALA A 30 13.50 -22.08 10.26
CA ALA A 30 12.72 -22.00 11.49
C ALA A 30 11.33 -22.66 11.33
N ASN A 31 10.68 -22.49 10.18
CA ASN A 31 9.42 -23.17 9.88
C ASN A 31 9.58 -24.71 9.90
N GLN A 32 10.63 -25.24 9.29
CA GLN A 32 10.92 -26.69 9.32
C GLN A 32 11.14 -27.20 10.74
N VAL A 33 11.85 -26.44 11.59
CA VAL A 33 12.06 -26.76 13.01
C VAL A 33 10.73 -26.83 13.77
N LEU A 34 9.81 -25.89 13.51
CA LEU A 34 8.49 -25.86 14.15
C LEU A 34 7.63 -27.05 13.74
N GLU A 35 7.61 -27.38 12.44
CA GLU A 35 6.88 -28.53 11.90
C GLU A 35 7.42 -29.86 12.44
N ALA A 36 8.75 -30.04 12.46
CA ALA A 36 9.41 -31.21 13.03
C ALA A 36 9.16 -31.35 14.54
N SER A 37 8.87 -30.23 15.22
CA SER A 37 8.55 -30.17 16.66
C SER A 37 7.06 -30.38 16.95
N ARG A 38 6.25 -30.72 15.95
CA ARG A 38 4.79 -30.96 16.04
C ARG A 38 3.94 -29.72 16.32
N PHE A 39 4.38 -28.54 15.90
CA PHE A 39 3.50 -27.38 15.83
C PHE A 39 2.58 -27.49 14.61
N SER A 40 1.34 -27.02 14.77
CA SER A 40 0.37 -26.91 13.69
C SER A 40 0.43 -25.51 13.09
N ARG A 41 0.47 -25.40 11.77
CA ARG A 41 0.52 -24.11 11.07
C ARG A 41 -0.87 -23.50 10.94
N LEU A 42 -0.97 -22.20 11.20
CA LEU A 42 -2.17 -21.38 11.04
C LEU A 42 -2.19 -20.72 9.64
N SER A 43 -3.37 -20.26 9.22
CA SER A 43 -3.55 -19.57 7.93
C SER A 43 -2.78 -18.26 7.82
N ASN A 44 -2.54 -17.58 8.94
CA ASN A 44 -1.73 -16.36 9.00
C ASN A 44 -0.21 -16.63 9.01
N GLY A 45 0.22 -17.89 8.94
CA GLY A 45 1.63 -18.29 8.91
C GLY A 45 2.26 -18.51 10.29
N ALA A 46 1.58 -18.21 11.39
CA ALA A 46 2.04 -18.55 12.73
C ALA A 46 1.87 -20.05 13.01
N TYR A 47 2.56 -20.56 14.02
CA TYR A 47 2.53 -21.96 14.43
C TYR A 47 1.94 -22.08 15.83
N THR A 48 1.16 -23.11 16.10
CA THR A 48 0.54 -23.32 17.42
C THR A 48 0.78 -24.73 17.97
N ALA A 49 0.90 -24.82 19.29
CA ALA A 49 0.87 -26.06 20.04
C ALA A 49 -0.09 -25.94 21.23
N SER A 50 -1.00 -26.91 21.36
CA SER A 50 -1.97 -26.92 22.46
C SER A 50 -1.29 -27.06 23.82
N LEU A 51 -1.75 -26.27 24.79
CA LEU A 51 -1.35 -26.36 26.19
C LEU A 51 -2.33 -27.18 27.05
N ALA A 52 -3.35 -27.81 26.45
CA ALA A 52 -4.37 -28.56 27.18
C ALA A 52 -3.81 -29.79 27.92
N ASP A 53 -2.80 -30.45 27.35
CA ASP A 53 -2.05 -31.53 28.00
C ASP A 53 -0.64 -31.03 28.36
N ALA A 54 -0.39 -30.86 29.67
CA ALA A 54 0.87 -30.36 30.20
C ALA A 54 2.07 -31.26 29.84
N GLN A 55 1.89 -32.58 29.72
CA GLN A 55 2.96 -33.51 29.41
C GLN A 55 3.26 -33.56 27.91
N ALA A 56 2.23 -33.45 27.07
CA ALA A 56 2.42 -33.22 25.63
C ALA A 56 3.12 -31.87 25.37
N ALA A 57 2.65 -30.78 26.00
CA ALA A 57 3.25 -29.46 25.86
C ALA A 57 4.73 -29.42 26.27
N ARG A 58 5.09 -30.05 27.39
CA ARG A 58 6.50 -30.19 27.81
C ARG A 58 7.33 -30.95 26.78
N ARG A 59 6.82 -32.06 26.22
CA ARG A 59 7.53 -32.81 25.17
C ARG A 59 7.73 -31.97 23.91
N THR A 60 6.71 -31.24 23.48
CA THR A 60 6.77 -30.32 22.33
C THR A 60 7.80 -29.21 22.56
N ALA A 61 7.77 -28.56 23.73
CA ALA A 61 8.73 -27.52 24.08
C ALA A 61 10.17 -28.06 24.15
N SER A 62 10.39 -29.22 24.77
CA SER A 62 11.72 -29.85 24.82
C SER A 62 12.21 -30.25 23.43
N ALA A 63 11.34 -30.76 22.56
CA ALA A 63 11.69 -31.08 21.18
C ALA A 63 12.08 -29.81 20.41
N LEU A 64 11.32 -28.73 20.57
CA LEU A 64 11.63 -27.44 19.96
C LEU A 64 12.98 -26.90 20.42
N VAL A 65 13.28 -26.91 21.72
CA VAL A 65 14.56 -26.45 22.26
C VAL A 65 15.73 -27.26 21.67
N HIS A 66 15.57 -28.59 21.63
CA HIS A 66 16.61 -29.47 21.08
C HIS A 66 16.85 -29.21 19.59
N ARG A 67 15.78 -29.11 18.79
CA ARG A 67 15.87 -28.86 17.34
C ARG A 67 16.36 -27.45 17.04
N ALA A 68 15.90 -26.43 17.76
CA ALA A 68 16.39 -25.06 17.58
C ALA A 68 17.90 -24.99 17.79
N HIS A 69 18.42 -25.68 18.82
CA HIS A 69 19.87 -25.78 19.04
C HIS A 69 20.58 -26.53 17.91
N GLU A 70 20.03 -27.64 17.42
CA GLU A 70 20.60 -28.43 16.30
C GLU A 70 20.72 -27.62 15.00
N TYR A 71 19.72 -26.78 14.71
CA TYR A 71 19.63 -26.01 13.47
C TYR A 71 20.10 -24.55 13.62
N GLY A 72 20.65 -24.17 14.78
CA GLY A 72 21.16 -22.81 15.04
C GLY A 72 20.09 -21.72 15.08
N ALA A 73 18.84 -22.07 15.38
CA ALA A 73 17.75 -21.11 15.52
C ALA A 73 17.72 -20.51 16.94
N THR A 74 17.60 -19.19 17.03
CA THR A 74 17.47 -18.51 18.32
C THR A 74 16.02 -18.57 18.80
N LEU A 75 15.80 -19.04 20.02
CA LEU A 75 14.48 -19.03 20.65
C LEU A 75 14.32 -17.81 21.55
N VAL A 76 13.29 -17.01 21.28
CA VAL A 76 12.94 -15.83 22.08
C VAL A 76 11.57 -16.06 22.71
N THR A 77 11.50 -16.05 24.04
CA THR A 77 10.21 -16.15 24.75
C THR A 77 9.68 -14.76 25.06
N SER A 78 8.50 -14.46 24.53
CA SER A 78 7.76 -13.25 24.89
C SER A 78 7.10 -13.44 26.25
N SER A 79 7.23 -12.43 27.10
CA SER A 79 6.44 -12.32 28.34
C SER A 79 5.03 -11.76 28.08
N ARG A 80 4.75 -11.35 26.85
CA ARG A 80 3.49 -10.75 26.43
C ARG A 80 2.55 -11.82 25.85
N PRO A 81 1.22 -11.65 26.00
CA PRO A 81 0.26 -12.46 25.27
C PRO A 81 0.46 -12.33 23.77
N TYR A 82 0.06 -13.35 23.03
CA TYR A 82 0.07 -13.35 21.57
C TYR A 82 -0.67 -12.13 21.02
N LEU A 83 0.03 -11.32 20.21
CA LEU A 83 -0.48 -10.06 19.68
C LEU A 83 -1.79 -10.22 18.88
N GLY A 84 -1.99 -11.37 18.22
CA GLY A 84 -3.23 -11.66 17.51
C GLY A 84 -4.46 -11.69 18.42
N ASP A 85 -4.34 -12.27 19.62
CA ASP A 85 -5.43 -12.29 20.60
C ASP A 85 -5.76 -10.87 21.05
N ILE A 86 -4.73 -10.06 21.31
CA ILE A 86 -4.88 -8.67 21.75
C ILE A 86 -5.54 -7.82 20.67
N GLY A 87 -5.13 -7.98 19.41
CA GLY A 87 -5.75 -7.30 18.27
C GLY A 87 -7.24 -7.63 18.15
N ILE A 88 -7.60 -8.91 18.21
CA ILE A 88 -9.00 -9.37 18.18
C ILE A 88 -9.80 -8.79 19.35
N GLU A 89 -9.22 -8.83 20.56
CA GLU A 89 -9.83 -8.29 21.76
C GLU A 89 -10.07 -6.78 21.70
N ILE A 90 -9.14 -6.01 21.13
CA ILE A 90 -9.31 -4.57 20.91
C ILE A 90 -10.39 -4.34 19.84
N ALA A 91 -10.28 -4.99 18.67
CA ALA A 91 -11.23 -4.83 17.57
C ALA A 91 -12.67 -5.11 18.00
N ALA A 92 -12.91 -6.17 18.75
CA ALA A 92 -14.25 -6.53 19.25
C ALA A 92 -14.88 -5.45 20.16
N ARG A 93 -14.09 -4.53 20.70
CA ARG A 93 -14.52 -3.44 21.60
C ARG A 93 -14.53 -2.07 20.93
N LEU A 94 -14.07 -1.95 19.68
CA LEU A 94 -14.11 -0.71 18.92
C LEU A 94 -15.52 -0.45 18.35
N PRO A 95 -15.90 0.82 18.14
CA PRO A 95 -17.22 1.16 17.60
C PRO A 95 -17.35 0.76 16.12
N GLY A 96 -18.43 0.08 15.80
CA GLY A 96 -18.71 -0.41 14.45
C GLY A 96 -18.20 -1.83 14.21
N THR A 97 -18.02 -2.21 12.96
CA THR A 97 -17.51 -3.53 12.58
C THR A 97 -16.01 -3.47 12.36
N TRP A 98 -15.26 -3.99 13.34
CA TRP A 98 -13.81 -4.11 13.26
C TRP A 98 -13.39 -5.58 13.27
N GLY A 99 -12.43 -5.90 12.39
CA GLY A 99 -11.69 -7.16 12.40
C GLY A 99 -10.23 -6.91 12.76
N ALA A 100 -9.55 -7.95 13.20
CA ALA A 100 -8.11 -7.93 13.45
C ALA A 100 -7.46 -9.13 12.78
N GLU A 101 -6.36 -8.88 12.09
CA GLU A 101 -5.56 -9.91 11.45
C GLU A 101 -4.11 -9.73 11.90
N LEU A 102 -3.42 -10.83 12.23
CA LEU A 102 -1.98 -10.78 12.44
C LEU A 102 -1.28 -10.91 11.10
N GLU A 103 -0.42 -9.95 10.79
CA GLU A 103 0.50 -10.00 9.67
C GLU A 103 1.91 -10.35 10.16
N ILE A 104 2.59 -11.25 9.45
CA ILE A 104 3.93 -11.72 9.78
C ILE A 104 4.91 -11.23 8.71
N TYR A 105 5.87 -10.43 9.13
CA TYR A 105 6.96 -9.93 8.29
C TYR A 105 8.19 -10.77 8.58
N ALA A 106 8.20 -12.04 8.16
CA ALA A 106 9.25 -13.00 8.55
C ALA A 106 10.65 -12.55 8.07
N HIS A 107 10.75 -12.02 6.84
CA HIS A 107 12.00 -11.52 6.28
C HIS A 107 12.22 -10.02 6.61
N PRO A 108 13.46 -9.58 6.95
CA PRO A 108 13.75 -8.18 7.29
C PRO A 108 13.26 -7.16 6.25
N LEU A 109 13.50 -7.41 4.97
CA LEU A 109 13.08 -6.53 3.87
C LEU A 109 11.56 -6.32 3.76
N TRP A 110 10.74 -7.23 4.30
CA TRP A 110 9.27 -7.07 4.22
C TRP A 110 8.73 -6.05 5.21
N GLN A 111 9.49 -5.73 6.26
CA GLN A 111 9.12 -4.66 7.19
C GLN A 111 9.17 -3.29 6.51
N GLU A 112 10.04 -3.09 5.52
CA GLU A 112 10.14 -1.84 4.76
C GLU A 112 8.85 -1.52 3.98
N ASP A 113 8.04 -2.53 3.66
CA ASP A 113 6.76 -2.32 2.97
C ASP A 113 5.72 -1.63 3.88
N LEU A 114 5.81 -1.78 5.20
CA LEU A 114 4.93 -1.09 6.16
C LEU A 114 5.16 0.42 6.19
N TRP A 115 6.38 0.83 5.88
CA TRP A 115 6.79 2.22 5.85
C TRP A 115 5.95 3.03 4.86
N TYR A 116 5.69 2.45 3.68
CA TYR A 116 4.88 3.08 2.65
C TYR A 116 3.41 3.16 3.04
N GLY A 117 2.93 2.27 3.91
CA GLY A 117 1.54 2.26 4.39
C GLY A 117 1.26 3.23 5.54
N LEU A 118 2.23 3.60 6.37
CA LEU A 118 1.95 4.42 7.57
C LEU A 118 1.65 5.88 7.25
N TRP A 119 0.52 6.40 7.71
CA TRP A 119 0.10 7.76 7.39
C TRP A 119 0.90 8.86 8.12
N GLU A 120 1.71 8.51 9.11
CA GLU A 120 2.52 9.47 9.87
C GLU A 120 3.97 8.99 10.04
N ALA A 121 4.83 9.94 10.44
CA ALA A 121 6.21 9.71 10.83
C ALA A 121 6.43 9.92 12.35
N GLY A 122 5.60 9.28 13.18
CA GLY A 122 5.66 9.38 14.65
C GLY A 122 6.50 8.29 15.34
N GLU A 123 6.20 8.01 16.61
CA GLU A 123 6.89 6.99 17.43
C GLU A 123 6.82 5.60 16.79
N ILE A 124 5.73 5.27 16.10
CA ILE A 124 5.59 4.00 15.38
C ILE A 124 6.53 3.91 14.16
N HIS A 125 6.80 5.04 13.50
CA HIS A 125 7.73 5.12 12.38
C HIS A 125 9.16 4.90 12.87
N GLN A 126 9.55 5.64 13.91
CA GLN A 126 10.85 5.45 14.57
C GLN A 126 11.02 4.01 15.09
N ALA A 127 9.98 3.41 15.66
CA ALA A 127 10.01 2.02 16.09
C ALA A 127 10.26 1.03 14.94
N LEU A 128 9.69 1.28 13.75
CA LEU A 128 9.94 0.46 12.56
C LEU A 128 11.31 0.72 11.92
N GLU A 129 11.92 1.87 12.17
CA GLU A 129 13.27 2.20 11.68
C GLU A 129 14.33 1.56 12.57
N ASP A 130 14.20 1.77 13.87
CA ASP A 130 15.21 1.45 14.86
C ASP A 130 15.16 -0.02 15.31
N HIS A 131 14.02 -0.70 15.14
CA HIS A 131 13.78 -2.04 15.69
C HIS A 131 13.21 -3.00 14.66
N ARG A 132 13.55 -4.29 14.84
CA ARG A 132 12.95 -5.38 14.07
C ARG A 132 11.53 -5.67 14.58
N ILE A 133 10.54 -5.57 13.70
CA ILE A 133 9.14 -5.89 13.96
C ILE A 133 8.74 -7.10 13.10
N PRO A 134 8.85 -8.34 13.63
CA PRO A 134 8.60 -9.55 12.85
C PRO A 134 7.10 -9.82 12.59
N PHE A 135 6.21 -9.15 13.31
CA PHE A 135 4.76 -9.26 13.13
C PHE A 135 4.04 -8.04 13.71
N ALA A 136 2.85 -7.75 13.19
CA ALA A 136 1.95 -6.72 13.68
C ALA A 136 0.50 -7.19 13.59
N SER A 137 -0.40 -6.57 14.34
CA SER A 137 -1.84 -6.78 14.14
C SER A 137 -2.44 -5.60 13.37
N VAL A 138 -3.10 -5.89 12.26
CA VAL A 138 -3.81 -4.88 11.48
C VAL A 138 -5.29 -4.92 11.85
N LEU A 139 -5.78 -3.81 12.39
CA LEU A 139 -7.19 -3.62 12.73
C LEU A 139 -7.88 -2.95 11.55
N LYS A 140 -8.92 -3.57 11.01
CA LYS A 140 -9.63 -3.07 9.82
C LYS A 140 -11.09 -2.84 10.15
N ASN A 141 -11.65 -1.73 9.68
CA ASN A 141 -13.09 -1.52 9.75
C ASN A 141 -13.76 -1.79 8.39
N GLY A 142 -15.08 -1.99 8.42
CA GLY A 142 -15.87 -2.19 7.19
C GLY A 142 -15.95 -0.99 6.23
N THR A 143 -15.31 0.13 6.58
CA THR A 143 -15.30 1.38 5.78
C THR A 143 -13.93 1.71 5.19
N GLY A 144 -12.95 0.81 5.29
CA GLY A 144 -11.61 0.98 4.71
C GLY A 144 -10.57 1.66 5.60
N THR A 145 -10.88 1.96 6.86
CA THR A 145 -9.86 2.40 7.83
C THR A 145 -9.05 1.20 8.28
N GLU A 146 -7.73 1.31 8.16
CA GLU A 146 -6.78 0.32 8.64
C GLU A 146 -5.85 0.94 9.71
N LEU A 147 -5.67 0.26 10.83
CA LEU A 147 -4.77 0.67 11.91
C LEU A 147 -3.71 -0.42 12.13
N LEU A 148 -2.46 -0.02 12.30
CA LEU A 148 -1.35 -0.91 12.62
C LEU A 148 -1.10 -0.91 14.12
N LEU A 149 -1.19 -2.09 14.75
CA LEU A 149 -0.86 -2.32 16.15
C LEU A 149 0.45 -3.13 16.24
N ILE A 150 1.46 -2.57 16.89
CA ILE A 150 2.73 -3.26 17.15
C ILE A 150 3.02 -3.32 18.65
N GLU A 151 3.83 -4.28 19.06
CA GLU A 151 4.42 -4.25 20.39
C GLU A 151 5.37 -3.06 20.51
N ARG A 152 5.26 -2.30 21.60
CA ARG A 152 6.16 -1.16 21.84
C ARG A 152 7.59 -1.66 22.12
N PRO A 153 8.59 -1.39 21.24
CA PRO A 153 9.96 -1.87 21.44
C PRO A 153 10.61 -1.25 22.67
N GLY A 154 11.53 -1.96 23.34
CA GLY A 154 12.24 -1.44 24.53
C GLY A 154 11.40 -1.33 25.80
N HIS A 155 10.09 -1.55 25.73
CA HIS A 155 9.19 -1.50 26.89
C HIS A 155 8.73 -2.91 27.29
N ARG A 156 8.34 -3.10 28.56
CA ARG A 156 7.87 -4.41 29.08
C ARG A 156 6.40 -4.69 28.78
N SER A 157 5.61 -3.65 28.50
CA SER A 157 4.17 -3.72 28.29
C SER A 157 3.70 -2.55 27.43
N GLY A 158 2.51 -2.69 26.85
CA GLY A 158 1.89 -1.66 26.02
C GLY A 158 2.22 -1.81 24.54
N TYR A 159 1.42 -1.14 23.73
CA TYR A 159 1.42 -1.25 22.28
C TYR A 159 1.54 0.13 21.64
N LEU A 160 1.98 0.16 20.39
CA LEU A 160 1.90 1.37 19.57
C LEU A 160 0.83 1.16 18.50
N LEU A 161 0.03 2.19 18.29
CA LEU A 161 -0.99 2.25 17.25
C LEU A 161 -0.66 3.37 16.28
N GLY A 162 -0.70 3.07 14.98
CA GLY A 162 -0.61 4.05 13.90
C GLY A 162 -1.70 3.82 12.86
N ALA A 163 -1.99 4.84 12.08
CA ALA A 163 -2.91 4.72 10.95
C ALA A 163 -2.18 4.25 9.69
N LEU A 164 -2.79 3.31 8.96
CA LEU A 164 -2.37 2.95 7.61
C LEU A 164 -3.19 3.75 6.59
N THR A 165 -2.59 4.06 5.45
CA THR A 165 -3.23 4.74 4.32
C THR A 165 -2.75 4.13 3.00
N ASP A 166 -3.67 3.99 2.06
CA ASP A 166 -3.45 3.59 0.67
C ASP A 166 -3.35 4.80 -0.29
N HIS A 167 -3.58 6.00 0.23
CA HIS A 167 -3.63 7.25 -0.53
C HIS A 167 -2.24 7.90 -0.69
N GLU A 168 -2.02 8.65 -1.78
CA GLU A 168 -0.75 9.31 -2.14
C GLU A 168 -0.16 10.12 -1.00
N LYS A 169 1.12 9.95 -0.74
CA LYS A 169 1.87 10.72 0.25
C LYS A 169 2.61 11.85 -0.46
N GLU A 170 2.09 13.08 -0.39
CA GLU A 170 2.97 14.26 -0.43
C GLU A 170 3.63 14.34 0.96
N ASP A 171 4.96 14.35 0.97
CA ASP A 171 5.88 14.29 2.12
C ASP A 171 5.28 14.24 3.55
N VAL A 172 4.95 13.03 4.01
CA VAL A 172 4.30 12.76 5.31
C VAL A 172 5.13 13.17 6.52
N ARG A 173 6.45 13.34 6.37
CA ARG A 173 7.33 13.61 7.52
C ARG A 173 7.12 14.98 8.16
N GLU A 174 6.51 15.94 7.45
CA GLU A 174 6.34 17.31 7.94
C GLU A 174 4.88 17.80 7.98
N ASP A 175 3.89 16.97 7.63
CA ASP A 175 2.49 17.39 7.67
C ASP A 175 1.89 17.28 9.09
N PRO A 176 1.67 18.43 9.80
CA PRO A 176 1.10 18.44 11.14
C PRO A 176 -0.38 18.01 11.16
N ALA A 177 -1.02 17.83 10.00
CA ALA A 177 -2.38 17.34 9.89
C ALA A 177 -2.47 15.80 9.96
N THR A 178 -1.35 15.07 9.91
CA THR A 178 -1.35 13.60 10.03
C THR A 178 -1.70 13.15 11.45
N PRO A 179 -2.43 12.02 11.62
CA PRO A 179 -2.77 11.55 12.95
C PRO A 179 -1.53 10.96 13.63
N GLY A 180 -1.16 11.52 14.78
CA GLY A 180 -0.03 11.05 15.56
C GLY A 180 -0.23 9.66 16.18
N SER A 181 0.87 8.95 16.38
CA SER A 181 0.87 7.58 16.91
C SER A 181 0.43 7.60 18.36
N MET A 182 -0.21 6.51 18.79
CA MET A 182 -0.72 6.40 20.14
C MET A 182 -0.10 5.22 20.89
N VAL A 183 0.45 5.50 22.06
CA VAL A 183 0.82 4.49 23.03
C VAL A 183 -0.44 3.95 23.69
N LEU A 184 -0.68 2.66 23.56
CA LEU A 184 -1.81 1.96 24.16
C LEU A 184 -1.38 1.18 25.41
N PRO A 185 -2.24 1.13 26.44
CA PRO A 185 -2.02 0.28 27.61
C PRO A 185 -2.12 -1.21 27.21
N ALA A 186 -1.59 -2.08 28.08
CA ALA A 186 -1.62 -3.52 27.84
C ALA A 186 -3.02 -4.14 28.00
N ASP A 187 -3.90 -3.49 28.76
CA ASP A 187 -5.29 -3.94 28.93
C ASP A 187 -6.11 -3.64 27.66
N PRO A 188 -6.70 -4.65 26.98
CA PRO A 188 -7.44 -4.44 25.74
C PRO A 188 -8.67 -3.54 25.88
N GLY A 189 -9.31 -3.51 27.07
CA GLY A 189 -10.46 -2.65 27.33
C GLY A 189 -10.07 -1.17 27.40
N LEU A 190 -9.03 -0.86 28.17
CA LEU A 190 -8.47 0.50 28.26
C LEU A 190 -7.87 0.93 26.91
N ALA A 191 -7.23 0.01 26.18
CA ALA A 191 -6.71 0.29 24.84
C ALA A 191 -7.84 0.65 23.88
N ALA A 192 -8.90 -0.17 23.78
CA ALA A 192 -10.05 0.12 22.94
C ALA A 192 -10.75 1.43 23.33
N HIS A 193 -10.84 1.73 24.63
CA HIS A 193 -11.38 3.00 25.12
C HIS A 193 -10.54 4.19 24.64
N ALA A 194 -9.21 4.14 24.77
CA ALA A 194 -8.30 5.17 24.29
C ALA A 194 -8.36 5.35 22.77
N VAL A 195 -8.39 4.25 22.01
CA VAL A 195 -8.56 4.30 20.55
C VAL A 195 -9.88 5.00 20.19
N THR A 196 -10.97 4.62 20.84
CA THR A 196 -12.31 5.13 20.53
C THR A 196 -12.48 6.62 20.82
N HIS A 197 -12.00 7.07 21.98
CA HIS A 197 -12.27 8.41 22.47
C HIS A 197 -11.16 9.42 22.15
N THR A 198 -9.97 8.95 21.78
CA THR A 198 -8.81 9.83 21.53
C THR A 198 -8.27 9.66 20.11
N PHE A 199 -7.97 8.43 19.68
CA PHE A 199 -7.33 8.21 18.38
C PHE A 199 -8.29 8.43 17.21
N LEU A 200 -9.43 7.74 17.20
CA LEU A 200 -10.39 7.80 16.09
C LEU A 200 -10.93 9.22 15.82
N PRO A 201 -11.23 10.06 16.83
CA PRO A 201 -11.60 11.46 16.59
C PRO A 201 -10.48 12.25 15.90
N THR A 202 -9.23 12.08 16.34
CA THR A 202 -8.05 12.73 15.76
C THR A 202 -7.82 12.26 14.33
N TYR A 203 -7.89 10.96 14.09
CA TYR A 203 -7.82 10.34 12.76
C TYR A 203 -8.88 10.89 11.80
N ARG A 204 -10.14 11.00 12.24
CA ARG A 204 -11.22 11.55 11.40
C ARG A 204 -11.00 13.02 11.07
N ARG A 205 -10.45 13.81 12.00
CA ARG A 205 -10.09 15.21 11.77
C ARG A 205 -8.94 15.33 10.77
N ALA A 206 -7.91 14.50 10.92
CA ALA A 206 -6.81 14.41 9.96
C ALA A 206 -7.33 14.08 8.56
N LEU A 207 -8.27 13.14 8.44
CA LEU A 207 -8.79 12.70 7.13
C LEU A 207 -9.55 13.85 6.48
N HIS A 208 -10.40 14.51 7.28
CA HIS A 208 -11.15 15.67 6.83
C HIS A 208 -10.26 16.81 6.34
N HIS A 209 -9.15 17.10 7.05
CA HIS A 209 -8.19 18.11 6.60
C HIS A 209 -7.45 17.70 5.33
N ARG A 210 -7.02 16.44 5.24
CA ARG A 210 -6.36 15.91 4.05
C ARG A 210 -7.28 15.96 2.84
N ASP A 211 -8.50 15.44 2.94
CA ASP A 211 -9.49 15.47 1.86
C ASP A 211 -9.74 16.91 1.40
N LEU A 212 -9.89 17.86 2.34
CA LEU A 212 -10.05 19.27 2.01
C LEU A 212 -8.82 19.81 1.26
N ASN A 213 -7.61 19.57 1.76
CA ASN A 213 -6.38 20.05 1.13
C ASN A 213 -6.20 19.44 -0.26
N THR A 214 -6.48 18.15 -0.44
CA THR A 214 -6.45 17.47 -1.74
C THR A 214 -7.39 18.14 -2.74
N VAL A 215 -8.63 18.43 -2.33
CA VAL A 215 -9.60 19.14 -3.18
C VAL A 215 -9.13 20.55 -3.51
N LEU A 216 -8.67 21.33 -2.53
CA LEU A 216 -8.23 22.70 -2.74
C LEU A 216 -6.98 22.78 -3.63
N SER A 217 -6.00 21.91 -3.42
CA SER A 217 -4.79 21.82 -4.25
C SER A 217 -5.13 21.47 -5.70
N ALA A 218 -6.06 20.53 -5.92
CA ALA A 218 -6.53 20.18 -7.26
C ALA A 218 -7.23 21.38 -7.93
N LEU A 219 -8.10 22.08 -7.21
CA LEU A 219 -8.79 23.27 -7.73
C LEU A 219 -7.82 24.41 -8.04
N GLU A 220 -6.78 24.61 -7.23
CA GLU A 220 -5.75 25.63 -7.48
C GLU A 220 -4.94 25.30 -8.75
N ARG A 221 -4.50 24.05 -8.93
CA ARG A 221 -3.81 23.61 -10.17
C ARG A 221 -4.67 23.84 -11.41
N ILE A 222 -5.97 23.51 -11.34
CA ILE A 222 -6.91 23.77 -12.43
C ILE A 222 -7.06 25.28 -12.68
N ARG A 223 -7.13 26.09 -11.62
CA ARG A 223 -7.27 27.56 -11.69
C ARG A 223 -6.08 28.19 -12.39
N GLU A 224 -4.86 27.81 -12.03
CA GLU A 224 -3.62 28.31 -12.64
C GLU A 224 -3.62 28.07 -14.16
N GLU A 225 -3.90 26.83 -14.59
CA GLU A 225 -3.96 26.47 -16.00
C GLU A 225 -5.10 27.15 -16.75
N HIS A 226 -6.27 27.30 -16.11
CA HIS A 226 -7.41 27.99 -16.70
C HIS A 226 -7.11 29.48 -16.93
N GLN A 227 -6.42 30.14 -15.99
CA GLN A 227 -5.99 31.53 -16.14
C GLN A 227 -4.98 31.69 -17.29
N ILE A 228 -4.05 30.75 -17.44
CA ILE A 228 -3.10 30.73 -18.57
C ILE A 228 -3.86 30.61 -19.89
N LEU A 229 -4.79 29.65 -20.01
CA LEU A 229 -5.59 29.47 -21.22
C LEU A 229 -6.40 30.73 -21.56
N LYS A 230 -7.03 31.36 -20.56
CA LYS A 230 -7.81 32.59 -20.75
C LYS A 230 -6.95 33.75 -21.25
N ALA A 231 -5.77 33.97 -20.65
CA ALA A 231 -4.83 35.00 -21.10
C ALA A 231 -4.36 34.78 -22.55
N ILE A 232 -4.16 33.52 -22.95
CA ILE A 232 -3.79 33.16 -24.31
C ILE A 232 -4.93 33.43 -25.30
N LYS A 233 -6.18 33.10 -24.92
CA LYS A 233 -7.38 33.38 -25.73
C LYS A 233 -7.61 34.88 -25.90
N ASP A 234 -7.49 35.64 -24.81
CA ASP A 234 -7.71 37.09 -24.82
C ASP A 234 -6.62 37.84 -25.62
N SER A 235 -5.37 37.36 -25.57
CA SER A 235 -4.25 37.99 -26.30
C SER A 235 -4.10 37.52 -27.74
N GLY A 236 -4.70 36.37 -28.11
CA GLY A 236 -4.48 35.71 -29.40
C GLY A 236 -3.03 35.26 -29.60
N ARG A 237 -2.26 35.11 -28.52
CA ARG A 237 -0.83 34.81 -28.54
C ARG A 237 -0.49 33.77 -27.48
N TYR A 238 0.49 32.93 -27.78
CA TYR A 238 1.04 32.01 -26.80
C TYR A 238 1.95 32.74 -25.78
N SER A 239 2.34 32.06 -24.70
CA SER A 239 3.13 32.64 -23.60
C SER A 239 4.53 33.15 -24.01
N ASP A 240 5.04 32.72 -25.17
CA ASP A 240 6.27 33.17 -25.82
C ASP A 240 6.03 34.28 -26.88
N ALA A 241 4.82 34.87 -26.88
CA ALA A 241 4.34 35.89 -27.81
C ALA A 241 4.12 35.46 -29.27
N VAL A 242 4.20 34.15 -29.57
CA VAL A 242 3.89 33.60 -30.89
C VAL A 242 2.40 33.82 -31.22
N PRO A 243 2.06 34.47 -32.35
CA PRO A 243 0.67 34.67 -32.74
C PRO A 243 -0.05 33.35 -32.99
N LEU A 244 -1.22 33.18 -32.38
CA LEU A 244 -2.13 32.08 -32.67
C LEU A 244 -3.11 32.53 -33.77
N GLY A 245 -2.67 32.43 -35.03
CA GLY A 245 -3.49 32.81 -36.19
C GLY A 245 -4.58 31.79 -36.55
N ASP A 246 -4.50 30.56 -36.04
CA ASP A 246 -5.35 29.43 -36.43
C ASP A 246 -6.30 28.98 -35.32
N SER A 247 -7.61 28.95 -35.62
CA SER A 247 -8.66 28.43 -34.72
C SER A 247 -8.42 26.96 -34.30
N ARG A 248 -7.70 26.18 -35.12
CA ARG A 248 -7.33 24.79 -34.81
C ARG A 248 -6.31 24.67 -33.68
N LEU A 249 -5.41 25.64 -33.51
CA LEU A 249 -4.43 25.65 -32.43
C LEU A 249 -5.11 25.96 -31.09
N ILE A 250 -6.06 26.91 -31.08
CA ILE A 250 -6.88 27.22 -29.91
C ILE A 250 -7.68 25.99 -29.46
N ALA A 251 -8.34 25.30 -30.39
CA ALA A 251 -9.09 24.08 -30.09
C ALA A 251 -8.20 22.89 -29.66
N GLY A 252 -6.92 22.90 -30.01
CA GLY A 252 -5.93 21.94 -29.51
C GLY A 252 -5.52 22.24 -28.06
N MET A 253 -5.33 23.53 -27.75
CA MET A 253 -5.01 23.99 -26.39
C MET A 253 -6.15 23.77 -25.40
N GLU A 254 -7.39 24.04 -25.82
CA GLU A 254 -8.58 23.76 -25.00
C GLU A 254 -8.70 22.26 -24.65
N ARG A 255 -8.36 21.38 -25.59
CA ARG A 255 -8.30 19.94 -25.34
C ARG A 255 -7.15 19.54 -24.41
N GLY A 256 -5.99 20.17 -24.54
CA GLY A 256 -4.86 19.95 -23.63
C GLY A 256 -5.17 20.39 -22.20
N PHE A 257 -5.81 21.56 -22.05
CA PHE A 257 -6.34 22.01 -20.76
C PHE A 257 -7.38 21.03 -20.22
N ALA A 258 -8.35 20.58 -21.02
CA ALA A 258 -9.36 19.63 -20.58
C ALA A 258 -8.75 18.29 -20.11
N ASP A 259 -7.74 17.78 -20.81
CA ASP A 259 -6.99 16.58 -20.39
C ASP A 259 -6.35 16.79 -19.00
N HIS A 260 -5.64 17.90 -18.81
CA HIS A 260 -5.01 18.21 -17.53
C HIS A 260 -6.04 18.46 -16.41
N ALA A 261 -7.06 19.26 -16.69
CA ALA A 261 -8.10 19.58 -15.73
C ALA A 261 -8.86 18.32 -15.29
N TRP A 262 -9.08 17.34 -16.19
CA TRP A 262 -9.63 16.04 -15.82
C TRP A 262 -8.75 15.26 -14.84
N LEU A 263 -7.43 15.28 -15.04
CA LEU A 263 -6.50 14.58 -14.15
C LEU A 263 -6.56 15.10 -12.72
N GLU A 264 -6.66 16.41 -12.54
CA GLU A 264 -6.77 17.03 -11.22
C GLU A 264 -8.21 16.93 -10.67
N PHE A 265 -9.23 17.11 -11.51
CA PHE A 265 -10.63 17.14 -11.10
C PHE A 265 -11.12 15.80 -10.54
N ARG A 266 -10.47 14.67 -10.87
CA ARG A 266 -10.78 13.39 -10.22
C ARG A 266 -10.66 13.44 -8.70
N HIS A 267 -9.70 14.21 -8.19
CA HIS A 267 -9.49 14.35 -6.76
C HIS A 267 -10.68 15.09 -6.12
N VAL A 268 -11.28 16.04 -6.85
CA VAL A 268 -12.53 16.68 -6.43
C VAL A 268 -13.68 15.68 -6.40
N LEU A 269 -13.84 14.89 -7.47
CA LEU A 269 -14.91 13.88 -7.58
C LEU A 269 -14.81 12.78 -6.52
N GLU A 270 -13.59 12.39 -6.15
CA GLU A 270 -13.31 11.34 -5.17
C GLU A 270 -13.53 11.83 -3.73
N HIS A 271 -13.00 13.00 -3.36
CA HIS A 271 -12.95 13.43 -1.95
C HIS A 271 -14.08 14.40 -1.55
N ALA A 272 -14.62 15.20 -2.48
CA ALA A 272 -15.57 16.23 -2.14
C ALA A 272 -16.97 15.75 -1.67
N PRO A 273 -17.54 14.62 -2.14
CA PRO A 273 -18.87 14.18 -1.72
C PRO A 273 -19.01 14.01 -0.20
N LEU A 274 -18.01 13.39 0.42
CA LEU A 274 -18.00 13.18 1.86
C LEU A 274 -17.92 14.51 2.62
N LEU A 275 -17.12 15.46 2.14
CA LEU A 275 -17.01 16.81 2.72
C LEU A 275 -18.34 17.59 2.58
N LEU A 276 -18.95 17.60 1.39
CA LEU A 276 -20.24 18.25 1.13
C LEU A 276 -21.38 17.68 1.97
N SER A 277 -21.34 16.38 2.27
CA SER A 277 -22.35 15.70 3.10
C SER A 277 -22.33 16.16 4.57
N ARG A 278 -21.19 16.72 5.03
CA ARG A 278 -20.99 17.20 6.41
C ARG A 278 -21.35 18.66 6.60
N CYS A 279 -21.32 19.47 5.54
CA CYS A 279 -21.65 20.89 5.63
C CYS A 279 -23.07 21.13 6.13
N ARG A 280 -23.24 22.07 7.07
CA ARG A 280 -24.53 22.49 7.64
C ARG A 280 -24.63 24.01 7.62
N PRO A 281 -24.89 24.66 6.47
CA PRO A 281 -24.81 26.12 6.32
C PRO A 281 -25.63 26.89 7.35
N ALA A 282 -26.85 26.43 7.65
CA ALA A 282 -27.73 27.02 8.64
C ALA A 282 -27.17 27.04 10.08
N ALA A 283 -26.17 26.22 10.37
CA ALA A 283 -25.49 26.16 11.67
C ALA A 283 -24.14 26.92 11.67
N THR A 284 -23.82 27.64 10.59
CA THR A 284 -22.58 28.41 10.45
C THR A 284 -22.84 29.92 10.43
N ALA A 285 -21.77 30.72 10.46
CA ALA A 285 -21.84 32.16 10.28
C ALA A 285 -22.20 32.61 8.84
N TRP A 286 -22.23 31.68 7.87
CA TRP A 286 -22.48 31.96 6.46
C TRP A 286 -23.62 31.10 5.90
N PRO A 287 -24.88 31.32 6.32
CA PRO A 287 -26.02 30.56 5.83
C PRO A 287 -26.23 30.70 4.32
N ASP A 288 -25.85 31.84 3.74
CA ASP A 288 -25.98 32.15 2.31
C ASP A 288 -25.09 31.27 1.41
N ASP A 289 -24.02 30.67 1.96
CA ASP A 289 -23.19 29.68 1.24
C ASP A 289 -24.02 28.44 0.83
N GLY A 290 -25.22 28.24 1.40
CA GLY A 290 -26.11 27.14 1.05
C GLY A 290 -26.44 27.05 -0.45
N ALA A 291 -26.58 28.19 -1.14
CA ALA A 291 -26.84 28.20 -2.59
C ALA A 291 -25.63 27.69 -3.40
N ALA A 292 -24.42 28.09 -2.99
CA ALA A 292 -23.18 27.61 -3.59
C ALA A 292 -23.00 26.10 -3.38
N LEU A 293 -23.25 25.61 -2.16
CA LEU A 293 -23.16 24.17 -1.89
C LEU A 293 -24.18 23.34 -2.69
N THR A 294 -25.36 23.88 -2.99
CA THR A 294 -26.35 23.22 -3.86
C THR A 294 -25.81 23.12 -5.29
N ARG A 295 -25.30 24.21 -5.86
CA ARG A 295 -24.68 24.18 -7.20
C ARG A 295 -23.52 23.20 -7.28
N LEU A 296 -22.68 23.12 -6.26
CA LEU A 296 -21.56 22.16 -6.20
C LEU A 296 -22.05 20.71 -6.18
N ARG A 297 -23.14 20.40 -5.47
CA ARG A 297 -23.75 19.06 -5.48
C ARG A 297 -24.33 18.71 -6.84
N GLU A 298 -25.00 19.66 -7.50
CA GLU A 298 -25.53 19.48 -8.85
C GLU A 298 -24.41 19.28 -9.87
N ALA A 299 -23.33 20.07 -9.80
CA ALA A 299 -22.14 19.94 -10.63
C ALA A 299 -21.44 18.58 -10.44
N HIS A 300 -21.35 18.10 -9.19
CA HIS A 300 -20.84 16.76 -8.89
C HIS A 300 -21.73 15.67 -9.50
N ALA A 301 -23.05 15.75 -9.28
CA ALA A 301 -24.00 14.78 -9.83
C ALA A 301 -23.95 14.73 -11.37
N HIS A 302 -23.80 15.88 -12.04
CA HIS A 302 -23.65 15.95 -13.49
C HIS A 302 -22.35 15.32 -13.99
N SER A 303 -21.31 15.29 -13.16
CA SER A 303 -20.01 14.69 -13.49
C SER A 303 -19.93 13.19 -13.19
N GLN A 304 -20.93 12.63 -12.50
CA GLN A 304 -20.89 11.26 -12.00
C GLN A 304 -20.91 10.21 -13.12
N ASP A 305 -21.70 10.43 -14.19
CA ASP A 305 -21.76 9.50 -15.31
C ASP A 305 -20.39 9.37 -16.01
N THR A 306 -19.71 10.49 -16.24
CA THR A 306 -18.35 10.52 -16.81
C THR A 306 -17.33 9.89 -15.86
N TRP A 307 -17.50 10.05 -14.55
CA TRP A 307 -16.65 9.41 -13.54
C TRP A 307 -16.83 7.89 -13.51
N ASP A 308 -18.07 7.42 -13.61
CA ASP A 308 -18.39 5.99 -13.63
C ASP A 308 -17.91 5.34 -14.93
N GLU A 309 -18.05 6.02 -16.07
CA GLU A 309 -17.47 5.62 -17.36
C GLU A 309 -15.94 5.48 -17.27
N TRP A 310 -15.24 6.48 -16.72
CA TRP A 310 -13.80 6.41 -16.48
C TRP A 310 -13.41 5.26 -15.57
N ASN A 311 -14.15 5.03 -14.49
CA ASN A 311 -13.90 3.93 -13.58
C ASN A 311 -14.15 2.57 -14.24
N GLY A 312 -15.14 2.47 -15.12
CA GLY A 312 -15.40 1.30 -15.95
C GLY A 312 -14.22 1.00 -16.89
N LEU A 313 -13.77 2.00 -17.65
CA LEU A 313 -12.61 1.89 -18.52
C LEU A 313 -11.36 1.48 -17.74
N ARG A 314 -11.07 2.17 -16.62
CA ARG A 314 -9.95 1.85 -15.72
C ARG A 314 -10.03 0.41 -15.21
N HIS A 315 -11.24 -0.07 -14.92
CA HIS A 315 -11.46 -1.42 -14.43
C HIS A 315 -11.19 -2.49 -15.50
N GLU A 316 -11.64 -2.27 -16.72
CA GLU A 316 -11.37 -3.14 -17.88
C GLU A 316 -9.87 -3.19 -18.21
N LEU A 317 -9.13 -2.09 -18.01
CA LEU A 317 -7.69 -2.02 -18.28
C LEU A 317 -6.81 -2.78 -17.30
N TYR A 318 -7.19 -2.83 -16.02
CA TYR A 318 -6.51 -3.70 -15.06
C TYR A 318 -6.80 -5.19 -15.32
N SER A 319 -7.74 -5.49 -16.21
CA SER A 319 -8.20 -6.84 -16.56
C SER A 319 -7.62 -7.37 -17.88
N ILE A 320 -6.99 -6.52 -18.71
CA ILE A 320 -6.48 -6.86 -20.06
C ILE A 320 -4.98 -6.54 -20.17
N PRO A 321 -4.13 -7.40 -20.77
CA PRO A 321 -2.77 -7.01 -21.16
C PRO A 321 -2.82 -5.95 -22.28
N ARG A 322 -2.68 -4.67 -21.91
CA ARG A 322 -2.43 -3.42 -22.69
C ARG A 322 -2.52 -3.44 -24.23
N THR A 323 -3.29 -2.51 -24.82
CA THR A 323 -3.06 -2.01 -26.20
C THR A 323 -3.53 -0.57 -26.51
N LEU A 324 -3.75 0.35 -25.55
CA LEU A 324 -4.04 1.76 -25.89
C LEU A 324 -2.75 2.61 -25.83
N PRO A 325 -2.28 3.20 -26.96
CA PRO A 325 -1.20 4.17 -26.98
C PRO A 325 -1.49 5.42 -26.14
N ALA A 326 -0.45 6.06 -25.61
CA ALA A 326 -0.58 7.22 -24.71
C ALA A 326 -1.34 8.43 -25.32
N HIS A 327 -1.30 8.60 -26.64
CA HIS A 327 -2.02 9.68 -27.33
C HIS A 327 -3.54 9.44 -27.39
N GLU A 328 -3.97 8.18 -27.51
CA GLU A 328 -5.39 7.81 -27.44
C GLU A 328 -5.93 8.06 -26.02
N TRP A 329 -5.09 7.83 -25.00
CA TRP A 329 -5.41 8.16 -23.62
C TRP A 329 -5.61 9.65 -23.36
N SER A 330 -4.72 10.48 -23.89
CA SER A 330 -4.85 11.94 -23.80
C SER A 330 -6.14 12.41 -24.50
N GLN A 331 -6.51 11.79 -25.63
CA GLN A 331 -7.74 12.12 -26.33
C GLN A 331 -9.00 11.74 -25.53
N VAL A 332 -9.05 10.53 -24.94
CA VAL A 332 -10.16 10.09 -24.09
C VAL A 332 -10.30 11.00 -22.87
N ARG A 333 -9.20 11.31 -22.18
CA ARG A 333 -9.22 12.22 -21.03
C ARG A 333 -9.60 13.64 -21.41
N GLY A 334 -9.13 14.14 -22.55
CA GLY A 334 -9.54 15.43 -23.09
C GLY A 334 -11.04 15.49 -23.39
N GLN A 335 -11.64 14.42 -23.92
CA GLN A 335 -13.10 14.34 -24.12
C GLN A 335 -13.86 14.35 -22.79
N MET A 336 -13.40 13.58 -21.80
CA MET A 336 -14.00 13.58 -20.46
C MET A 336 -13.89 14.96 -19.78
N GLY A 337 -12.72 15.59 -19.86
CA GLY A 337 -12.50 16.93 -19.34
C GLY A 337 -13.39 17.98 -20.00
N LEU A 338 -13.62 17.89 -21.31
CA LEU A 338 -14.56 18.76 -22.01
C LEU A 338 -16.01 18.54 -21.56
N ALA A 339 -16.40 17.28 -21.31
CA ALA A 339 -17.74 16.94 -20.84
C ALA A 339 -18.03 17.52 -19.44
N VAL A 340 -17.04 17.50 -18.53
CA VAL A 340 -17.20 18.01 -17.16
C VAL A 340 -16.78 19.47 -17.00
N LEU A 341 -16.40 20.16 -18.08
CA LEU A 341 -15.90 21.53 -18.01
C LEU A 341 -16.88 22.51 -17.33
N PRO A 342 -18.21 22.48 -17.57
CA PRO A 342 -19.15 23.33 -16.85
C PRO A 342 -19.18 23.06 -15.34
N ALA A 343 -18.97 21.80 -14.93
CA ALA A 343 -18.87 21.44 -13.52
C ALA A 343 -17.57 21.99 -12.93
N ILE A 344 -16.44 21.87 -13.63
CA ILE A 344 -15.15 22.46 -13.23
C ILE A 344 -15.29 23.98 -13.01
N GLU A 345 -15.91 24.70 -13.95
CA GLU A 345 -16.13 26.15 -13.83
C GLU A 345 -16.96 26.50 -12.58
N THR A 346 -18.00 25.71 -12.29
CA THR A 346 -18.82 25.87 -11.09
C THR A 346 -17.98 25.66 -9.81
N TRP A 347 -17.15 24.62 -9.79
CA TRP A 347 -16.23 24.33 -8.68
C TRP A 347 -15.22 25.45 -8.45
N LEU A 348 -14.66 26.01 -9.51
CA LEU A 348 -13.73 27.14 -9.41
C LEU A 348 -14.40 28.39 -8.82
N ALA A 349 -15.63 28.68 -9.25
CA ALA A 349 -16.41 29.84 -8.80
C ALA A 349 -16.85 29.74 -7.34
N ASP A 350 -17.28 28.56 -6.89
CA ASP A 350 -17.85 28.35 -5.56
C ASP A 350 -16.86 27.76 -4.53
N SER A 351 -15.57 27.62 -4.90
CA SER A 351 -14.51 27.02 -4.06
C SER A 351 -14.30 27.71 -2.70
N GLU A 352 -14.42 29.04 -2.61
CA GLU A 352 -14.26 29.74 -1.33
C GLU A 352 -15.41 29.44 -0.36
N ALA A 353 -16.65 29.38 -0.86
CA ALA A 353 -17.82 29.01 -0.06
C ALA A 353 -17.71 27.56 0.41
N PHE A 354 -17.24 26.67 -0.47
CA PHE A 354 -16.91 25.30 -0.12
C PHE A 354 -15.87 25.22 1.02
N GLU A 355 -14.74 25.90 0.88
CA GLU A 355 -13.68 25.88 1.90
C GLU A 355 -14.19 26.34 3.27
N ARG A 356 -14.87 27.48 3.34
CA ARG A 356 -15.42 28.02 4.60
C ARG A 356 -16.35 27.01 5.28
N GLN A 357 -17.27 26.43 4.52
CA GLN A 357 -18.26 25.49 5.04
C GLN A 357 -17.62 24.18 5.49
N VAL A 358 -16.65 23.65 4.74
CA VAL A 358 -15.96 22.41 5.10
C VAL A 358 -15.08 22.62 6.33
N ARG A 359 -14.39 23.76 6.47
CA ARG A 359 -13.64 24.10 7.68
C ARG A 359 -14.55 24.26 8.91
N ALA A 360 -15.78 24.75 8.73
CA ALA A 360 -16.76 24.80 9.81
C ALA A 360 -17.33 23.41 10.20
N ALA A 361 -17.28 22.44 9.28
CA ALA A 361 -17.84 21.09 9.46
C ALA A 361 -16.85 20.03 10.00
N VAL A 362 -15.75 20.45 10.63
CA VAL A 362 -14.70 19.54 11.12
C VAL A 362 -15.26 18.52 12.13
N PRO A 363 -14.97 17.21 11.96
CA PRO A 363 -15.43 16.18 12.88
C PRO A 363 -14.98 16.39 14.33
N GLY A 364 -15.91 16.27 15.27
CA GLY A 364 -15.64 16.29 16.71
C GLY A 364 -15.36 17.68 17.30
N GLY A 365 -15.70 18.76 16.60
CA GLY A 365 -15.72 20.11 17.17
C GLY A 365 -17.14 20.59 17.46
N PRO A 366 -17.41 21.26 18.59
CA PRO A 366 -18.45 22.28 18.62
C PRO A 366 -17.94 23.41 17.72
N ALA A 367 -18.77 24.07 16.91
CA ALA A 367 -18.29 25.15 16.04
C ALA A 367 -17.39 26.16 16.82
N ALA A 368 -16.26 26.54 16.21
CA ALA A 368 -15.22 27.48 16.69
C ALA A 368 -14.13 26.92 17.63
N LEU A 369 -12.87 26.97 17.17
CA LEU A 369 -11.83 27.88 17.68
C LEU A 369 -10.52 27.66 16.88
N SER A 370 -10.15 28.70 16.13
CA SER A 370 -8.83 29.08 15.61
C SER A 370 -7.76 27.99 15.43
N ALA A 371 -7.44 27.68 14.17
CA ALA A 371 -6.10 27.25 13.77
C ALA A 371 -5.52 28.27 12.77
N PRO A 372 -4.24 28.68 12.91
CA PRO A 372 -3.62 29.66 12.03
C PRO A 372 -3.40 29.06 10.64
N SER A 373 -3.56 29.87 9.61
CA SER A 373 -3.27 29.54 8.21
C SER A 373 -1.83 29.04 8.05
N PRO A 374 -1.58 27.92 7.34
CA PRO A 374 -0.25 27.64 6.82
C PRO A 374 0.06 28.65 5.72
N ARG A 375 1.25 29.25 5.80
CA ARG A 375 1.74 30.24 4.84
C ARG A 375 1.94 29.59 3.47
N LEU A 376 1.44 30.27 2.44
CA LEU A 376 1.79 30.06 1.03
C LEU A 376 3.33 30.15 0.86
N LEU A 377 3.93 29.06 0.39
CA LEU A 377 5.32 29.04 -0.05
C LEU A 377 5.41 29.79 -1.39
N THR A 378 6.08 30.93 -1.37
CA THR A 378 6.43 31.71 -2.57
C THR A 378 7.43 30.96 -3.44
N ALA A 379 7.10 30.79 -4.72
CA ALA A 379 7.96 30.20 -5.75
C ALA A 379 9.24 31.02 -6.00
N ARG A 380 10.37 30.34 -6.22
CA ARG A 380 11.67 30.93 -6.58
C ARG A 380 11.95 30.70 -8.08
N PRO A 381 12.49 31.69 -8.83
CA PRO A 381 12.66 31.56 -10.28
C PRO A 381 13.95 30.83 -10.68
N ALA A 382 13.88 30.06 -11.78
CA ALA A 382 15.00 29.31 -12.37
C ALA A 382 15.82 30.16 -13.39
N PRO A 383 17.15 29.93 -13.53
CA PRO A 383 17.97 30.58 -14.55
C PRO A 383 18.13 29.76 -15.85
N ARG A 384 18.38 30.49 -16.94
CA ARG A 384 18.45 30.08 -18.36
C ARG A 384 19.69 29.23 -18.72
N GLN A 385 19.52 28.21 -19.56
CA GLN A 385 20.62 27.48 -20.22
C GLN A 385 20.78 27.87 -21.71
N ARG A 386 22.03 27.86 -22.18
CA ARG A 386 22.47 27.98 -23.59
C ARG A 386 22.91 26.60 -24.10
N THR A 387 22.60 26.36 -25.38
CA THR A 387 22.78 25.14 -26.17
C THR A 387 24.20 24.89 -26.67
N ALA A 388 24.61 23.62 -26.76
CA ALA A 388 25.27 23.07 -27.96
C ALA A 388 25.27 21.52 -27.96
N ASP A 389 25.19 21.00 -29.18
CA ASP A 389 24.86 19.66 -29.68
C ASP A 389 26.04 18.67 -29.62
N HIS A 390 25.78 17.36 -29.70
CA HIS A 390 26.41 16.36 -30.59
C HIS A 390 26.01 14.91 -30.24
N SER A 391 25.72 14.15 -31.29
CA SER A 391 25.06 12.84 -31.38
C SER A 391 26.01 11.65 -31.29
N ARG A 392 25.55 10.47 -30.79
CA ARG A 392 25.39 9.20 -31.58
C ARG A 392 25.21 7.92 -30.72
N LYS A 393 24.02 7.32 -30.89
CA LYS A 393 23.59 5.89 -30.98
C LYS A 393 24.32 4.78 -30.22
N ASP A 394 23.55 3.97 -29.48
CA ASP A 394 23.03 2.68 -29.99
C ASP A 394 21.83 2.17 -29.19
N SER A 395 20.85 1.62 -29.91
CA SER A 395 19.53 1.22 -29.42
C SER A 395 19.40 -0.30 -29.38
N SER A 396 18.87 -0.85 -28.29
CA SER A 396 18.06 -2.06 -28.36
C SER A 396 16.75 -1.88 -27.58
N LEU A 397 15.69 -2.07 -28.36
CA LEU A 397 14.25 -1.91 -28.14
C LEU A 397 13.72 -2.51 -26.82
N LEU A 398 12.95 -1.71 -26.06
CA LEU A 398 11.85 -2.14 -25.17
C LEU A 398 11.00 -0.90 -24.80
N SER A 399 9.67 -1.07 -24.72
CA SER A 399 8.64 -0.03 -24.57
C SER A 399 8.62 0.69 -23.21
N ASP A 400 9.76 0.91 -22.57
CA ASP A 400 9.81 1.59 -21.27
C ASP A 400 9.76 3.11 -21.48
N HIS A 401 9.23 3.89 -20.54
CA HIS A 401 9.30 5.37 -20.50
C HIS A 401 10.43 5.85 -19.58
N PHE A 402 10.64 5.14 -18.46
CA PHE A 402 11.72 5.40 -17.50
C PHE A 402 12.41 4.11 -17.06
N ARG A 403 13.71 4.19 -16.78
CA ARG A 403 14.51 3.10 -16.21
C ARG A 403 15.24 3.56 -14.95
N PHE A 404 15.14 2.83 -13.85
CA PHE A 404 15.83 3.13 -12.60
C PHE A 404 16.84 2.04 -12.26
N GLY A 405 18.02 2.43 -11.83
CA GLY A 405 19.07 1.48 -11.49
C GLY A 405 20.13 2.05 -10.55
N ALA A 406 21.03 1.19 -10.11
CA ALA A 406 22.23 1.61 -9.38
C ALA A 406 23.41 1.78 -10.34
N HIS A 407 24.08 2.93 -10.28
CA HIS A 407 25.27 3.26 -11.06
C HIS A 407 26.49 3.38 -10.13
N PRO A 408 27.62 2.72 -10.43
CA PRO A 408 28.82 2.73 -9.58
C PRO A 408 29.32 4.14 -9.21
N ASP A 409 29.27 5.07 -10.17
CA ASP A 409 29.81 6.43 -9.98
C ASP A 409 28.77 7.48 -9.55
N TYR A 410 27.47 7.19 -9.69
CA TYR A 410 26.39 8.18 -9.53
C TYR A 410 25.32 7.78 -8.52
N GLY A 411 25.48 6.63 -7.85
CA GLY A 411 24.50 6.12 -6.90
C GLY A 411 23.22 5.67 -7.61
N PHE A 412 22.05 6.12 -7.16
CA PHE A 412 20.78 5.77 -7.80
C PHE A 412 20.51 6.68 -9.00
N VAL A 413 20.27 6.08 -10.16
CA VAL A 413 20.06 6.79 -11.41
C VAL A 413 18.72 6.46 -12.06
N ALA A 414 18.21 7.42 -12.81
CA ALA A 414 17.02 7.30 -13.64
C ALA A 414 17.38 7.68 -15.09
N ALA A 415 16.94 6.89 -16.06
CA ALA A 415 17.09 7.17 -17.47
C ALA A 415 15.72 7.31 -18.14
N ALA A 416 15.51 8.43 -18.82
CA ALA A 416 14.34 8.65 -19.67
C ALA A 416 14.56 8.00 -21.04
N THR A 417 13.57 7.28 -21.55
CA THR A 417 13.66 6.68 -22.89
C THR A 417 13.12 7.62 -23.96
N ALA A 418 13.27 7.24 -25.24
CA ALA A 418 12.70 8.00 -26.35
C ALA A 418 11.16 8.00 -26.41
N ASN A 419 10.48 7.19 -25.58
CA ASN A 419 9.02 7.07 -25.56
C ASN A 419 8.33 8.17 -24.74
N ILE A 420 9.10 9.03 -24.05
CA ILE A 420 8.60 10.19 -23.33
C ILE A 420 9.30 11.47 -23.84
N PRO A 421 8.58 12.59 -24.05
CA PRO A 421 9.22 13.85 -24.41
C PRO A 421 10.26 14.27 -23.37
N ALA A 422 11.46 14.66 -23.81
CA ALA A 422 12.59 14.95 -22.92
C ALA A 422 12.29 16.04 -21.88
N HIS A 423 11.47 17.05 -22.24
CA HIS A 423 11.06 18.10 -21.31
C HIS A 423 10.14 17.58 -20.19
N LEU A 424 9.27 16.62 -20.51
CA LEU A 424 8.35 16.01 -19.56
C LEU A 424 9.10 15.06 -18.62
N ALA A 425 10.02 14.26 -19.16
CA ALA A 425 10.89 13.42 -18.34
C ALA A 425 11.77 14.24 -17.38
N ASN A 426 12.32 15.35 -17.85
CA ASN A 426 13.08 16.27 -17.00
C ASN A 426 12.21 16.87 -15.89
N TRP A 427 10.98 17.28 -16.22
CA TRP A 427 10.05 17.84 -15.25
C TRP A 427 9.70 16.85 -14.13
N PHE A 428 9.37 15.61 -14.49
CA PHE A 428 9.06 14.56 -13.51
C PHE A 428 10.26 14.20 -12.63
N LEU A 429 11.42 13.93 -13.24
CA LEU A 429 12.59 13.45 -12.51
C LEU A 429 13.14 14.52 -11.56
N VAL A 430 13.13 15.80 -11.94
CA VAL A 430 13.53 16.90 -11.04
C VAL A 430 12.61 17.01 -9.83
N ARG A 431 11.31 16.78 -10.01
CA ARG A 431 10.34 16.79 -8.90
C ARG A 431 10.52 15.58 -7.96
N GLU A 432 10.92 14.43 -8.51
CA GLU A 432 11.34 13.24 -7.76
C GLU A 432 12.75 13.38 -7.15
N GLN A 433 13.32 14.59 -7.12
CA GLN A 433 14.65 14.89 -6.56
C GLN A 433 15.80 14.17 -7.30
N PHE A 434 15.63 13.93 -8.60
CA PHE A 434 16.70 13.52 -9.50
C PHE A 434 17.21 14.73 -10.29
N GLU A 435 18.52 14.92 -10.34
CA GLU A 435 19.16 15.96 -11.13
C GLU A 435 19.82 15.36 -12.38
N PRO A 436 19.82 16.09 -13.51
CA PRO A 436 20.44 15.60 -14.73
C PRO A 436 21.96 15.45 -14.53
N VAL A 437 22.52 14.33 -15.00
CA VAL A 437 23.96 14.09 -14.96
C VAL A 437 24.64 14.94 -16.04
N PRO A 438 25.60 15.81 -15.69
CA PRO A 438 26.32 16.62 -16.67
C PRO A 438 27.01 15.75 -17.73
N GLY A 439 26.77 16.03 -19.01
CA GLY A 439 27.41 15.32 -20.12
C GLY A 439 26.74 14.00 -20.54
N THR A 440 25.61 13.61 -19.93
CA THR A 440 24.86 12.39 -20.31
C THR A 440 23.37 12.69 -20.48
N PRO A 441 22.93 13.11 -21.69
CA PRO A 441 21.54 13.48 -21.94
C PRO A 441 20.57 12.35 -21.63
N GLY A 442 19.53 12.65 -20.86
CA GLY A 442 18.49 11.67 -20.49
C GLY A 442 18.84 10.80 -19.27
N LEU A 443 20.04 10.93 -18.70
CA LEU A 443 20.43 10.29 -17.44
C LEU A 443 20.34 11.29 -16.28
N TYR A 444 19.75 10.86 -15.18
CA TYR A 444 19.54 11.64 -13.97
C TYR A 444 20.06 10.85 -12.78
N ARG A 445 20.60 11.54 -11.77
CA ARG A 445 21.05 10.95 -10.51
C ARG A 445 20.24 11.49 -9.35
N LEU A 446 19.96 10.67 -8.36
CA LEU A 446 19.26 11.10 -7.16
C LEU A 446 20.11 12.11 -6.39
N THR A 447 19.55 13.24 -5.99
CA THR A 447 20.24 14.21 -5.16
C THR A 447 20.45 13.64 -3.75
N ASN A 448 21.66 13.72 -3.20
CA ASN A 448 22.03 13.17 -1.88
C ASN A 448 21.67 11.68 -1.70
N PRO A 449 22.28 10.76 -2.46
CA PRO A 449 21.93 9.33 -2.44
C PRO A 449 22.18 8.65 -1.08
N GLU A 450 23.08 9.21 -0.26
CA GLU A 450 23.38 8.73 1.09
C GLU A 450 22.22 8.92 2.08
N GLN A 451 21.21 9.73 1.73
CA GLN A 451 20.02 9.99 2.55
C GLN A 451 18.82 9.28 1.93
N ASP A 452 18.44 8.14 2.49
CA ASP A 452 17.26 7.35 2.09
C ASP A 452 17.22 7.00 0.58
N GLY A 453 18.38 6.82 -0.07
CA GLY A 453 18.46 6.73 -1.53
C GLY A 453 17.65 5.60 -2.16
N ILE A 454 17.68 4.40 -1.56
CA ILE A 454 16.87 3.25 -2.00
C ILE A 454 15.38 3.56 -1.88
N ARG A 455 14.97 4.12 -0.74
CA ARG A 455 13.57 4.45 -0.43
C ARG A 455 13.03 5.50 -1.39
N ARG A 456 13.76 6.60 -1.60
CA ARG A 456 13.37 7.69 -2.50
C ARG A 456 13.31 7.22 -3.96
N THR A 457 14.23 6.35 -4.37
CA THR A 457 14.20 5.75 -5.72
C THR A 457 13.01 4.81 -5.91
N ARG A 458 12.65 4.00 -4.90
CA ARG A 458 11.46 3.13 -4.94
C ARG A 458 10.15 3.95 -4.97
N GLN A 459 10.12 5.07 -4.24
CA GLN A 459 9.01 6.02 -4.26
C GLN A 459 8.82 6.62 -5.65
N ALA A 460 9.89 7.13 -6.27
CA ALA A 460 9.85 7.66 -7.63
C ALA A 460 9.37 6.63 -8.67
N VAL A 461 9.80 5.37 -8.56
CA VAL A 461 9.32 4.28 -9.41
C VAL A 461 7.82 4.03 -9.21
N HIS A 462 7.34 4.08 -7.97
CA HIS A 462 5.94 3.89 -7.65
C HIS A 462 5.07 5.03 -8.19
N ASP A 463 5.48 6.27 -7.97
CA ASP A 463 4.73 7.47 -8.36
C ASP A 463 4.61 7.56 -9.89
N LEU A 464 5.70 7.34 -10.62
CA LEU A 464 5.66 7.34 -12.09
C LEU A 464 4.76 6.24 -12.67
N ARG A 465 4.74 5.04 -12.08
CA ARG A 465 3.82 3.97 -12.51
C ARG A 465 2.36 4.32 -12.24
N ARG A 466 2.09 5.00 -11.13
CA ARG A 466 0.75 5.47 -10.78
C ARG A 466 0.25 6.55 -11.75
N HIS A 467 1.14 7.41 -12.26
CA HIS A 467 0.83 8.36 -13.32
C HIS A 467 0.64 7.71 -14.72
N GLY A 468 0.67 6.37 -14.80
CA GLY A 468 0.41 5.61 -16.02
C GLY A 468 1.65 5.38 -16.88
N TYR A 469 2.84 5.78 -16.42
CA TYR A 469 4.09 5.54 -17.16
C TYR A 469 4.59 4.10 -17.01
N GLU A 470 5.22 3.63 -18.07
CA GLU A 470 5.90 2.33 -18.05
C GLU A 470 7.31 2.51 -17.47
N VAL A 471 7.52 2.01 -16.25
CA VAL A 471 8.80 2.16 -15.53
C VAL A 471 9.42 0.81 -15.26
N HIS A 472 10.66 0.64 -15.69
CA HIS A 472 11.49 -0.50 -15.32
C HIS A 472 12.45 -0.07 -14.19
N ALA A 473 12.60 -0.89 -13.15
CA ALA A 473 13.64 -0.67 -12.16
C ALA A 473 14.46 -1.96 -11.92
N ASP A 474 15.70 -1.82 -11.46
CA ASP A 474 16.50 -2.94 -10.94
C ASP A 474 15.77 -3.62 -9.77
N TYR A 475 16.07 -4.90 -9.52
CA TYR A 475 15.35 -5.74 -8.56
C TYR A 475 15.21 -5.15 -7.14
N SER A 476 16.26 -4.49 -6.63
CA SER A 476 16.24 -3.85 -5.30
C SER A 476 15.43 -2.54 -5.26
N LEU A 477 15.14 -1.97 -6.43
CA LEU A 477 14.49 -0.68 -6.65
C LEU A 477 13.09 -0.82 -7.26
N ASP A 478 12.70 -2.02 -7.71
CA ASP A 478 11.38 -2.31 -8.28
C ASP A 478 10.39 -2.76 -7.19
N PRO A 479 9.41 -1.93 -6.80
CA PRO A 479 8.42 -2.29 -5.78
C PRO A 479 7.40 -3.33 -6.27
N GLY A 480 7.46 -3.82 -7.52
CA GLY A 480 6.43 -4.62 -8.17
C GLY A 480 6.87 -5.94 -8.84
N ARG A 481 8.16 -6.29 -8.86
CA ARG A 481 8.68 -7.51 -9.54
C ARG A 481 9.52 -8.46 -8.67
N SER A 482 9.30 -8.49 -7.36
CA SER A 482 9.57 -9.71 -6.59
C SER A 482 8.59 -10.80 -7.09
N ALA A 483 9.12 -11.88 -7.69
CA ALA A 483 8.38 -12.81 -8.54
C ALA A 483 7.08 -13.38 -7.94
N SER A 484 6.01 -13.48 -8.76
CA SER A 484 4.90 -14.42 -8.56
C SER A 484 4.24 -14.83 -9.88
N PRO A 485 3.58 -16.03 -9.94
CA PRO A 485 3.18 -16.75 -11.16
C PRO A 485 1.92 -16.19 -11.86
N PRO A 486 1.49 -16.75 -13.02
CA PRO A 486 0.57 -16.09 -13.94
C PRO A 486 -0.87 -15.97 -13.41
N ARG A 487 -1.52 -14.88 -13.85
CA ARG A 487 -2.77 -14.27 -13.36
C ARG A 487 -4.04 -14.90 -13.96
N LEU A 488 -5.14 -14.77 -13.20
CA LEU A 488 -6.48 -14.48 -13.71
C LEU A 488 -7.07 -13.31 -12.88
N ALA A 489 -7.78 -12.40 -13.55
CA ALA A 489 -8.25 -11.08 -13.08
C ALA A 489 -9.54 -11.17 -12.20
N VAL A 490 -9.95 -10.24 -11.31
CA VAL A 490 -10.31 -8.80 -11.45
C VAL A 490 -10.69 -8.22 -10.04
N ARG A 491 -10.29 -6.97 -9.71
CA ARG A 491 -10.64 -6.05 -8.56
C ARG A 491 -10.38 -6.51 -7.10
N ASN A 492 -9.24 -6.14 -6.52
CA ASN A 492 -9.04 -5.52 -5.18
C ASN A 492 -7.53 -5.39 -4.85
N GLY A 493 -6.91 -4.26 -5.22
CA GLY A 493 -5.45 -4.12 -5.40
C GLY A 493 -4.56 -4.32 -4.17
N LEU A 494 -5.07 -4.11 -2.95
CA LEU A 494 -4.31 -4.34 -1.70
C LEU A 494 -4.63 -5.70 -1.06
N MET A 495 -5.89 -6.15 -1.15
CA MET A 495 -6.31 -7.44 -0.60
C MET A 495 -5.79 -8.64 -1.39
N GLU A 496 -5.66 -8.57 -2.71
CA GLU A 496 -5.11 -9.70 -3.50
C GLU A 496 -3.59 -9.79 -3.44
N ARG A 497 -2.90 -8.65 -3.24
CA ARG A 497 -1.47 -8.62 -2.89
C ARG A 497 -1.21 -9.32 -1.55
N ARG A 498 -2.15 -9.21 -0.61
CA ARG A 498 -2.06 -9.75 0.77
C ARG A 498 -2.61 -11.19 0.90
N ASN A 499 -3.67 -11.57 0.19
CA ASN A 499 -4.17 -12.95 0.13
C ASN A 499 -3.24 -13.87 -0.69
N GLY A 500 -2.56 -13.34 -1.72
CA GLY A 500 -1.53 -14.07 -2.47
C GLY A 500 -0.31 -14.46 -1.63
N ILE A 501 0.04 -13.67 -0.61
CA ILE A 501 1.15 -13.96 0.31
C ILE A 501 0.80 -15.11 1.27
N ALA A 502 -0.45 -15.19 1.75
CA ALA A 502 -0.93 -16.30 2.57
C ALA A 502 -1.10 -17.61 1.78
N GLN A 503 -1.44 -17.53 0.48
CA GLN A 503 -1.74 -18.70 -0.36
C GLN A 503 -0.52 -19.23 -1.13
N ALA A 504 0.46 -18.38 -1.47
CA ALA A 504 1.77 -18.81 -2.00
C ALA A 504 2.61 -19.55 -0.95
N ALA A 505 2.35 -19.29 0.34
CA ALA A 505 2.92 -20.06 1.44
C ALA A 505 2.26 -21.44 1.64
N ALA A 506 1.16 -21.74 0.92
CA ALA A 506 0.38 -22.98 1.06
C ALA A 506 0.49 -23.95 -0.14
N THR A 507 1.19 -23.61 -1.23
CA THR A 507 1.25 -24.46 -2.43
C THR A 507 2.67 -24.69 -2.99
N ARG A 508 3.32 -25.75 -2.51
CA ARG A 508 4.05 -26.75 -3.32
C ARG A 508 4.68 -27.85 -2.42
N SER A 509 3.92 -28.93 -2.23
CA SER A 509 4.47 -30.27 -2.04
C SER A 509 4.09 -31.11 -3.27
N PRO A 510 4.94 -32.04 -3.75
CA PRO A 510 4.71 -32.74 -5.00
C PRO A 510 3.54 -33.72 -4.86
N GLN A 511 2.50 -33.54 -5.67
CA GLN A 511 1.58 -34.63 -5.98
C GLN A 511 2.35 -35.68 -6.78
N GLN A 512 2.59 -36.79 -6.10
CA GLN A 512 3.07 -38.05 -6.62
C GLN A 512 2.07 -38.54 -7.69
N ARG A 513 2.37 -38.28 -8.97
CA ARG A 513 1.69 -38.93 -10.10
C ARG A 513 2.20 -40.37 -10.20
N GLY A 514 1.25 -41.29 -10.25
CA GLY A 514 1.45 -42.73 -10.24
C GLY A 514 2.31 -43.26 -11.38
N ALA A 515 3.05 -44.32 -11.07
CA ALA A 515 3.69 -45.17 -12.05
C ALA A 515 2.63 -45.93 -12.87
N PRO A 516 2.83 -46.13 -14.18
CA PRO A 516 1.96 -46.95 -15.01
C PRO A 516 2.17 -48.44 -14.70
N THR A 517 1.10 -49.11 -14.30
CA THR A 517 0.99 -50.56 -14.21
C THR A 517 0.82 -51.14 -15.62
N THR A 518 1.74 -52.02 -16.02
CA THR A 518 1.58 -52.90 -17.18
C THR A 518 0.71 -54.10 -16.79
N ALA A 519 -0.32 -54.34 -17.61
CA ALA A 519 -1.33 -55.41 -17.68
C ALA A 519 -0.85 -56.83 -17.25
N LEU A 520 -1.57 -57.53 -16.34
CA LEU A 520 -2.67 -58.53 -16.53
C LEU A 520 -2.18 -59.96 -16.93
N PRO A 521 -2.96 -61.06 -16.72
CA PRO A 521 -4.27 -61.16 -16.06
C PRO A 521 -4.40 -62.27 -15.00
N GLU A 522 -5.45 -62.05 -14.22
CA GLU A 522 -6.22 -62.94 -13.37
C GLU A 522 -6.84 -64.12 -14.15
N PHE A 523 -6.77 -65.33 -13.60
CA PHE A 523 -7.74 -66.41 -13.87
C PHE A 523 -7.96 -67.19 -12.57
N LEU A 524 -9.11 -66.95 -11.93
CA LEU A 524 -9.77 -67.85 -10.98
C LEU A 524 -10.32 -69.07 -11.75
N PRO A 525 -10.47 -70.27 -11.14
CA PRO A 525 -11.65 -70.53 -10.28
C PRO A 525 -11.43 -71.47 -9.08
N GLN A 526 -12.24 -71.26 -8.02
CA GLN A 526 -12.58 -72.28 -7.00
C GLN A 526 -13.27 -73.48 -7.65
N PRO A 527 -13.20 -74.72 -7.08
CA PRO A 527 -14.17 -75.13 -6.05
C PRO A 527 -13.72 -76.19 -5.02
N GLY A 528 -14.32 -76.12 -3.82
CA GLY A 528 -15.05 -77.23 -3.19
C GLY A 528 -14.32 -78.38 -2.47
N ALA A 529 -14.59 -78.46 -1.15
CA ALA A 529 -14.77 -79.68 -0.31
C ALA A 529 -13.50 -80.55 -0.05
N VAL A 530 -13.23 -81.18 1.11
CA VAL A 530 -13.97 -81.98 2.10
C VAL A 530 -13.10 -82.07 3.39
N PRO A 531 -13.64 -82.38 4.59
CA PRO A 531 -12.94 -82.33 5.88
C PRO A 531 -12.40 -83.70 6.36
N VAL A 532 -11.84 -83.72 7.58
CA VAL A 532 -11.76 -84.81 8.59
C VAL A 532 -10.33 -85.09 9.11
N GLY A 533 -10.16 -84.80 10.41
CA GLY A 533 -9.59 -85.74 11.40
C GLY A 533 -8.07 -85.82 11.59
N GLY A 534 -7.60 -85.62 12.82
CA GLY A 534 -6.29 -86.12 13.24
C GLY A 534 -5.67 -85.44 14.46
N HIS A 535 -5.86 -86.04 15.64
CA HIS A 535 -5.23 -85.70 16.92
C HIS A 535 -3.69 -85.76 16.92
N THR A 536 -3.03 -84.93 17.74
CA THR A 536 -2.10 -85.27 18.88
C THR A 536 -1.34 -83.99 19.31
N GLN A 537 -1.41 -83.58 20.60
CA GLN A 537 -0.37 -83.78 21.65
C GLN A 537 1.06 -83.36 21.20
N ALA A 538 1.89 -82.63 21.95
CA ALA A 538 1.88 -82.19 23.34
C ALA A 538 2.97 -81.10 23.53
N VAL A 539 2.75 -80.23 24.50
CA VAL A 539 3.68 -79.74 25.55
C VAL A 539 5.18 -79.66 25.26
N GLY A 540 5.69 -78.43 25.39
CA GLY A 540 7.04 -78.12 25.87
C GLY A 540 7.17 -76.60 26.11
N LYS A 541 6.87 -76.10 27.32
CA LYS A 541 7.88 -75.53 28.26
C LYS A 541 9.22 -75.26 27.56
N GLY A 542 9.74 -74.06 27.44
CA GLY A 542 9.65 -72.91 28.33
C GLY A 542 11.07 -72.43 28.65
N ARG A 543 11.15 -71.15 29.00
CA ARG A 543 12.24 -70.44 29.69
C ARG A 543 13.46 -69.96 28.90
N SER A 544 13.52 -68.62 28.87
CA SER A 544 14.68 -67.75 29.10
C SER A 544 15.66 -67.64 27.93
N ARG A 545 16.01 -66.45 27.45
CA ARG A 545 16.16 -65.13 28.08
C ARG A 545 15.74 -64.02 27.13
#